data_AF-A0A291ARW1-F1
#
_entry.id   AF-A0A291ARW1-F1
#
_cell.length_a   1.000
_cell.length_b   1.000
_cell.length_c   1.000
_cell.angle_alpha   90.00
_cell.angle_beta   90.00
_cell.angle_gamma   90.00
#
_symmetry.space_group_name_H-M   'P 1'
#
loop_
_entity.id
_entity.type
_entity.pdbx_description
1 polymer ?
#
loop_
_entity_poly.entity_id
_entity_poly.type
_entity_poly.pdbx_seq_one_letter_code
_entity_poly.pdbx_strand_id
1 'polypeptide(L)'
;SIIPIRDLLGRAVLEFVDYNIGEPQYDEYECIKRGITYSVPIRITLRFIVWKVQEVSFKEVKYVVDEDTLEKSVKYMKEQEVSIGDLPMMTSYGTFIINGIERVIVSQMHRSPGVFFDSDKGKTYSSGRLIYSARII
;
A
#
# COMPACT_ATOMS: atom_id res chain seq x y z
N SER A 1 0.80 4.32 -4.23
CA SER A 1 1.73 3.18 -4.33
C SER A 1 2.98 3.48 -3.53
N ILE A 2 3.42 2.57 -2.66
CA ILE A 2 4.63 2.73 -1.81
C ILE A 2 5.88 2.14 -2.50
N ILE A 3 5.68 1.13 -3.34
CA ILE A 3 6.74 0.44 -4.07
C ILE A 3 6.71 0.94 -5.53
N PRO A 4 7.86 1.20 -6.17
CA PRO A 4 9.24 0.91 -5.74
C PRO A 4 9.82 1.84 -4.66
N ILE A 5 10.59 1.27 -3.73
CA ILE A 5 11.37 2.03 -2.74
C ILE A 5 12.79 2.20 -3.26
N ARG A 6 13.28 3.43 -3.31
CA ARG A 6 14.62 3.76 -3.79
C ARG A 6 15.49 4.25 -2.64
N ASP A 7 16.76 3.85 -2.63
CA ASP A 7 17.77 4.48 -1.79
C ASP A 7 17.85 5.99 -2.10
N LEU A 8 18.22 6.81 -1.12
CA LEU A 8 18.36 8.28 -1.25
C LEU A 8 19.31 8.67 -2.39
N LEU A 9 20.35 7.86 -2.58
CA LEU A 9 21.35 8.03 -3.64
C LEU A 9 21.00 7.27 -4.92
N GLY A 10 19.86 6.58 -4.98
CA GLY A 10 19.44 5.81 -6.15
C GLY A 10 20.40 4.68 -6.51
N ARG A 11 21.13 4.10 -5.56
CA ARG A 11 22.08 2.99 -5.80
C ARG A 11 21.43 1.62 -5.73
N ALA A 12 20.32 1.54 -5.02
CA ALA A 12 19.55 0.33 -4.85
C ALA A 12 18.05 0.63 -4.91
N VAL A 13 17.29 -0.35 -5.37
CA VAL A 13 15.83 -0.32 -5.43
C VAL A 13 15.24 -1.63 -4.94
N LEU A 14 14.14 -1.52 -4.22
CA LEU A 14 13.26 -2.61 -3.86
C LEU A 14 12.00 -2.54 -4.73
N GLU A 15 11.77 -3.57 -5.53
CA GLU A 15 10.63 -3.71 -6.44
C GLU A 15 9.67 -4.80 -5.96
N PHE A 16 8.40 -4.60 -6.25
CA PHE A 16 7.36 -5.61 -6.07
C PHE A 16 7.28 -6.44 -7.35
N VAL A 17 7.39 -7.75 -7.20
CA VAL A 17 7.28 -8.69 -8.32
C VAL A 17 5.88 -9.30 -8.34
N ASP A 18 5.49 -9.91 -7.23
CA ASP A 18 4.25 -10.66 -7.12
C ASP A 18 3.79 -10.80 -5.66
N TYR A 19 2.58 -11.30 -5.46
CA TYR A 19 2.04 -11.65 -4.15
C TYR A 19 1.39 -13.03 -4.19
N ASN A 20 1.44 -13.72 -3.05
CA ASN A 20 0.75 -14.99 -2.84
C ASN A 20 -0.14 -14.89 -1.60
N ILE A 21 -1.39 -15.29 -1.75
CA ILE A 21 -2.33 -15.45 -0.65
C ILE A 21 -2.41 -16.94 -0.36
N GLY A 22 -1.98 -17.33 0.83
CA GLY A 22 -2.06 -18.71 1.27
C GLY A 22 -3.47 -19.10 1.70
N GLU A 23 -3.60 -20.32 2.18
CA GLU A 23 -4.85 -20.86 2.72
C GLU A 23 -4.94 -20.62 4.23
N PRO A 24 -6.16 -20.54 4.78
CA PRO A 24 -6.35 -20.38 6.22
C PRO A 24 -5.84 -21.63 6.96
N GLN A 25 -5.17 -21.43 8.09
CA GLN A 25 -4.62 -22.54 8.88
C GLN A 25 -5.70 -23.40 9.54
N TYR A 26 -6.87 -22.82 9.79
CA TYR A 26 -8.01 -23.44 10.47
C TYR A 26 -9.30 -23.04 9.76
N ASP A 27 -10.34 -23.85 9.92
CA ASP A 27 -11.67 -23.51 9.44
C ASP A 27 -12.38 -22.49 10.37
N GLU A 28 -13.51 -21.98 9.90
CA GLU A 28 -14.31 -20.99 10.63
C GLU A 28 -14.73 -21.51 12.03
N TYR A 29 -15.13 -22.78 12.13
CA TYR A 29 -15.62 -23.38 13.38
C TYR A 29 -14.52 -23.55 14.43
N GLU A 30 -13.33 -24.02 14.02
CA GLU A 30 -12.18 -24.12 14.92
C GLU A 30 -11.71 -22.75 15.38
N CYS A 31 -11.73 -21.73 14.50
CA CYS A 31 -11.38 -20.37 14.87
C CYS A 31 -12.27 -19.83 16.00
N ILE A 32 -13.58 -20.06 15.93
CA ILE A 32 -14.55 -19.70 16.98
C ILE A 32 -14.25 -20.46 18.27
N LYS A 33 -14.11 -21.78 18.20
CA LYS A 33 -13.90 -22.63 19.38
C LYS A 33 -12.59 -22.33 20.11
N ARG A 34 -11.53 -22.01 19.36
CA ARG A 34 -10.19 -21.70 19.90
C ARG A 34 -10.02 -20.24 20.30
N GLY A 35 -10.95 -19.35 19.96
CA GLY A 35 -10.81 -17.93 20.25
C GLY A 35 -9.77 -17.22 19.37
N ILE A 36 -9.50 -17.72 18.15
CA ILE A 36 -8.49 -17.16 17.23
C ILE A 36 -9.14 -16.47 16.03
N THR A 37 -8.37 -15.72 15.26
CA THR A 37 -8.83 -15.02 14.07
C THR A 37 -8.81 -15.96 12.85
N TYR A 38 -9.87 -15.92 12.04
CA TYR A 38 -9.90 -16.61 10.75
C TYR A 38 -9.17 -15.76 9.71
N SER A 39 -7.96 -16.16 9.34
CA SER A 39 -7.07 -15.37 8.49
C SER A 39 -6.23 -16.22 7.57
N VAL A 40 -5.83 -15.61 6.45
CA VAL A 40 -4.92 -16.18 5.46
C VAL A 40 -3.55 -15.50 5.53
N PRO A 41 -2.45 -16.24 5.42
CA PRO A 41 -1.12 -15.64 5.39
C PRO A 41 -0.89 -14.96 4.04
N ILE A 42 -0.38 -13.73 4.07
CA ILE A 42 0.02 -13.00 2.87
C ILE A 42 1.54 -12.97 2.76
N ARG A 43 2.03 -13.38 1.61
CA ARG A 43 3.44 -13.30 1.23
C ARG A 43 3.57 -12.42 0.00
N ILE A 44 4.66 -11.66 -0.05
CA ILE A 44 5.03 -10.85 -1.21
C ILE A 44 6.41 -11.24 -1.69
N THR A 45 6.59 -11.27 -3.00
CA THR A 45 7.89 -11.47 -3.64
C THR A 45 8.48 -10.12 -3.96
N LEU A 46 9.59 -9.81 -3.30
CA LEU A 46 10.32 -8.57 -3.49
C LEU A 46 11.62 -8.85 -4.23
N ARG A 47 11.96 -7.96 -5.16
CA ARG A 47 13.24 -7.95 -5.85
C ARG A 47 14.09 -6.79 -5.34
N PHE A 48 15.24 -7.09 -4.77
CA PHE A 48 16.23 -6.10 -4.40
C PHE A 48 17.32 -6.02 -5.46
N ILE A 49 17.48 -4.84 -6.06
CA ILE A 49 18.45 -4.57 -7.13
C ILE A 49 19.46 -3.55 -6.62
N VAL A 50 20.75 -3.85 -6.77
CA VAL A 50 21.85 -2.92 -6.53
C VAL A 50 22.58 -2.69 -7.85
N TRP A 51 22.72 -1.44 -8.26
CA TRP A 51 23.42 -1.09 -9.49
C TRP A 51 24.93 -0.90 -9.25
N LYS A 52 25.73 -1.14 -10.28
CA LYS A 52 27.13 -0.73 -10.29
C LYS A 52 27.18 0.78 -10.53
N VAL A 53 27.84 1.48 -9.62
CA VAL A 53 27.97 2.94 -9.65
C VAL A 53 29.42 3.28 -9.96
N GLN A 54 29.62 4.15 -10.95
CA GLN A 54 30.93 4.60 -11.39
C GLN A 54 31.40 5.81 -10.57
N GLU A 55 30.49 6.77 -10.33
CA GLU A 55 30.80 8.00 -9.62
C GLU A 55 29.57 8.47 -8.82
N VAL A 56 29.80 8.93 -7.59
CA VAL A 56 28.77 9.55 -6.75
C VAL A 56 29.18 10.98 -6.48
N SER A 57 28.42 11.93 -6.99
CA SER A 57 28.53 13.35 -6.64
C SER A 57 27.33 13.77 -5.79
N PHE A 58 27.41 14.94 -5.14
CA PHE A 58 26.33 15.46 -4.30
C PHE A 58 25.01 15.73 -5.06
N LYS A 59 25.06 15.71 -6.40
CA LYS A 59 23.93 16.08 -7.27
C LYS A 59 23.53 14.96 -8.24
N GLU A 60 24.46 14.10 -8.62
CA GLU A 60 24.25 13.07 -9.64
C GLU A 60 25.01 11.77 -9.33
N VAL A 61 24.39 10.65 -9.68
CA VAL A 61 24.97 9.31 -9.60
C VAL A 61 25.12 8.75 -11.00
N LYS A 62 26.35 8.43 -11.40
CA LYS A 62 26.66 7.82 -12.70
C LYS A 62 26.72 6.30 -12.55
N TYR A 63 25.97 5.59 -13.37
CA TYR A 63 25.94 4.14 -13.38
C TYR A 63 26.96 3.59 -14.38
N VAL A 64 27.48 2.41 -14.10
CA VAL A 64 28.18 1.63 -15.13
C VAL A 64 27.10 1.12 -16.09
N VAL A 65 27.24 1.42 -17.37
CA VAL A 65 26.34 0.94 -18.43
C VAL A 65 27.04 -0.21 -19.15
N ASP A 66 26.30 -1.26 -19.45
CA ASP A 66 26.81 -2.33 -20.30
C ASP A 66 26.75 -1.88 -21.77
N GLU A 67 27.90 -1.85 -22.46
CA GLU A 67 28.01 -1.29 -23.81
C GLU A 67 27.19 -2.09 -24.83
N ASP A 68 26.98 -3.38 -24.56
CA ASP A 68 26.25 -4.30 -25.45
C ASP A 68 24.71 -4.12 -25.37
N THR A 69 24.17 -3.75 -24.21
CA THR A 69 22.71 -3.64 -23.99
C THR A 69 22.21 -2.22 -23.74
N LEU A 70 23.09 -1.25 -23.53
CA LEU A 70 22.77 0.13 -23.15
C LEU A 70 21.97 0.23 -21.82
N GLU A 71 21.98 -0.83 -21.00
CA GLU A 71 21.29 -0.88 -19.71
C GLU A 71 22.23 -0.65 -18.52
N LYS A 72 21.66 -0.22 -17.38
CA LYS A 72 22.41 -0.09 -16.14
C LYS A 72 22.95 -1.45 -15.71
N SER A 73 24.27 -1.55 -15.54
CA SER A 73 24.90 -2.78 -15.09
C SER A 73 24.51 -3.09 -13.65
N VAL A 74 23.90 -4.25 -13.45
CA VAL A 74 23.48 -4.74 -12.14
C VAL A 74 24.71 -5.29 -11.40
N LYS A 75 24.89 -4.85 -10.14
CA LYS A 75 25.92 -5.40 -9.24
C LYS A 75 25.41 -6.65 -8.54
N TYR A 76 24.18 -6.58 -8.05
CA TYR A 76 23.55 -7.63 -7.28
C TYR A 76 22.04 -7.56 -7.49
N MET A 77 21.42 -8.72 -7.67
CA MET A 77 19.97 -8.86 -7.73
C MET A 77 19.57 -10.10 -6.95
N LYS A 78 18.60 -9.93 -6.06
CA LYS A 78 18.02 -11.05 -5.32
C LYS A 78 16.52 -10.88 -5.22
N GLU A 79 15.81 -11.94 -5.54
CA GLU A 79 14.39 -12.08 -5.26
C GLU A 79 14.20 -12.87 -3.98
N GLN A 80 13.25 -12.44 -3.17
CA GLN A 80 12.92 -13.10 -1.93
C GLN A 80 11.44 -12.97 -1.62
N GLU A 81 10.83 -14.09 -1.25
CA GLU A 81 9.50 -14.14 -0.66
C GLU A 81 9.58 -13.71 0.81
N VAL A 82 8.73 -12.77 1.19
CA VAL A 82 8.64 -12.21 2.54
C VAL A 82 7.19 -12.30 3.02
N SER A 83 6.98 -12.83 4.22
CA SER A 83 5.68 -12.80 4.88
C SER A 83 5.41 -11.40 5.43
N ILE A 84 4.26 -10.81 5.06
CA ILE A 84 3.84 -9.48 5.54
C ILE A 84 2.79 -9.54 6.66
N GLY A 85 2.38 -10.76 7.03
CA GLY A 85 1.40 -11.02 8.08
C GLY A 85 0.15 -11.72 7.55
N ASP A 86 -0.85 -11.81 8.41
CA ASP A 86 -2.10 -12.51 8.12
C ASP A 86 -3.23 -11.50 7.86
N LEU A 87 -4.09 -11.80 6.88
CA LEU A 87 -5.26 -11.01 6.54
C LEU A 87 -6.53 -11.74 6.97
N PRO A 88 -7.42 -11.11 7.76
CA PRO A 88 -8.72 -11.69 8.09
C PRO A 88 -9.51 -12.03 6.82
N MET A 89 -9.96 -13.27 6.73
CA MET A 89 -10.72 -13.77 5.59
C MET A 89 -12.21 -13.59 5.83
N MET A 90 -12.93 -13.18 4.79
CA MET A 90 -14.37 -13.03 4.84
C MET A 90 -15.05 -14.40 4.71
N THR A 91 -16.03 -14.66 5.56
CA THR A 91 -16.88 -15.86 5.47
C THR A 91 -17.88 -15.72 4.31
N SER A 92 -18.57 -16.82 3.97
CA SER A 92 -19.64 -16.80 2.95
C SER A 92 -20.81 -15.85 3.27
N TYR A 93 -20.98 -15.47 4.54
CA TYR A 93 -22.05 -14.57 5.00
C TYR A 93 -21.64 -13.09 5.04
N GLY A 94 -20.41 -12.75 4.63
CA GLY A 94 -19.90 -11.38 4.71
C GLY A 94 -19.45 -10.94 6.11
N THR A 95 -19.22 -11.89 7.01
CA THR A 95 -18.68 -11.63 8.35
C THR A 95 -17.18 -11.96 8.41
N PHE A 96 -16.52 -11.54 9.49
CA PHE A 96 -15.12 -11.85 9.80
C PHE A 96 -15.03 -12.40 11.21
N ILE A 97 -14.30 -13.49 11.42
CA ILE A 97 -14.07 -14.04 12.76
C ILE A 97 -12.78 -13.41 13.32
N ILE A 98 -12.91 -12.56 14.33
CA ILE A 98 -11.79 -11.90 15.02
C ILE A 98 -11.76 -12.35 16.47
N ASN A 99 -10.66 -13.00 16.88
CA ASN A 99 -10.51 -13.59 18.23
C ASN A 99 -11.70 -14.48 18.62
N GLY A 100 -12.14 -15.34 17.69
CA GLY A 100 -13.27 -16.26 17.85
C GLY A 100 -14.67 -15.64 17.86
N ILE A 101 -14.79 -14.34 17.62
CA ILE A 101 -16.08 -13.63 17.57
C ILE A 101 -16.36 -13.15 16.16
N GLU A 102 -17.56 -13.42 15.65
CA GLU A 102 -18.01 -12.88 14.37
C GLU A 102 -18.25 -11.37 14.45
N ARG A 103 -17.70 -10.66 13.47
CA ARG A 103 -17.81 -9.21 13.31
C ARG A 103 -18.23 -8.87 11.89
N VAL A 104 -18.92 -7.75 11.76
CA VAL A 104 -19.30 -7.18 10.46
C VAL A 104 -18.65 -5.81 10.33
N ILE A 105 -18.07 -5.54 9.16
CA ILE A 105 -17.59 -4.21 8.81
C ILE A 105 -18.71 -3.48 8.06
N VAL A 106 -19.10 -2.31 8.56
CA VAL A 106 -20.11 -1.46 7.92
C VAL A 106 -19.45 -0.48 6.95
N SER A 107 -20.08 -0.26 5.80
CA SER A 107 -19.60 0.73 4.83
C SER A 107 -19.74 2.14 5.39
N GLN A 108 -18.68 2.94 5.28
CA GLN A 108 -18.70 4.34 5.68
C GLN A 108 -19.17 5.24 4.53
N MET A 109 -20.16 6.09 4.81
CA MET A 109 -20.53 7.18 3.91
C MET A 109 -19.64 8.41 4.19
N HIS A 110 -18.75 8.74 3.27
CA HIS A 110 -17.88 9.91 3.34
C HIS A 110 -17.95 10.71 2.02
N ARG A 111 -17.51 11.96 2.07
CA ARG A 111 -17.46 12.81 0.86
C ARG A 111 -16.37 12.30 -0.08
N SER A 112 -16.66 12.28 -1.38
CA SER A 112 -15.66 11.93 -2.40
C SER A 112 -14.52 12.96 -2.42
N PRO A 113 -13.28 12.55 -2.74
CA PRO A 113 -12.23 13.51 -3.06
C PRO A 113 -12.64 14.40 -4.23
N GLY A 114 -12.27 15.67 -4.19
CA GLY A 114 -12.60 16.62 -5.25
C GLY A 114 -12.69 18.07 -4.80
N VAL A 115 -13.12 18.92 -5.73
CA VAL A 115 -13.34 20.35 -5.48
C VAL A 115 -14.82 20.58 -5.16
N PHE A 116 -15.07 21.16 -3.99
CA PHE A 116 -16.40 21.51 -3.52
C PHE A 116 -16.55 23.02 -3.48
N PHE A 117 -17.59 23.53 -4.11
CA PHE A 117 -17.98 24.94 -4.02
C PHE A 117 -19.20 25.04 -3.11
N ASP A 118 -19.13 25.93 -2.12
CA ASP A 118 -20.21 26.15 -1.16
C ASP A 118 -20.46 27.65 -0.99
N SER A 119 -21.66 28.00 -0.53
CA SER A 119 -22.03 29.37 -0.19
C SER A 119 -22.60 29.42 1.23
N ASP A 120 -22.23 30.47 1.95
CA ASP A 120 -22.77 30.72 3.29
C ASP A 120 -24.27 31.09 3.30
N LYS A 121 -24.89 31.21 2.11
CA LYS A 121 -26.29 31.61 1.92
C LYS A 121 -26.65 32.92 2.63
N GLY A 122 -25.67 33.83 2.76
CA GLY A 122 -25.84 35.15 3.37
C GLY A 122 -25.97 35.11 4.90
N LYS A 123 -25.64 33.99 5.55
CA LYS A 123 -25.76 33.83 7.01
C LYS A 123 -24.62 34.49 7.79
N THR A 124 -23.46 34.72 7.16
CA THR A 124 -22.25 35.16 7.88
C THR A 124 -22.14 36.67 7.99
N TYR A 125 -22.63 37.42 6.99
CA TYR A 125 -22.54 38.87 6.95
C TYR A 125 -23.93 39.50 7.07
N SER A 126 -24.09 40.45 7.99
CA SER A 126 -25.35 41.18 8.21
C SER A 126 -25.84 41.99 7.00
N SER A 127 -24.97 42.22 6.02
CA SER A 127 -25.31 42.85 4.73
C SER A 127 -26.07 41.94 3.77
N GLY A 128 -26.21 40.64 4.08
CA GLY A 128 -26.85 39.65 3.22
C GLY A 128 -26.02 39.25 1.98
N ARG A 129 -24.78 39.74 1.87
CA ARG A 129 -23.88 39.38 0.77
C ARG A 129 -23.47 37.91 0.87
N LEU A 130 -23.65 37.18 -0.23
CA LEU A 130 -23.22 35.79 -0.34
C LEU A 130 -21.70 35.68 -0.33
N ILE A 131 -21.16 34.83 0.55
CA ILE A 131 -19.76 34.44 0.57
C ILE A 131 -19.66 33.04 -0.04
N TYR A 132 -18.85 32.92 -1.09
CA TYR A 132 -18.55 31.65 -1.73
C TYR A 132 -17.21 31.11 -1.22
N SER A 133 -17.10 29.80 -1.07
CA SER A 133 -15.87 29.12 -0.70
C SER A 133 -15.61 27.94 -1.62
N ALA A 134 -14.33 27.66 -1.87
CA ALA A 134 -13.89 26.46 -2.56
C ALA A 134 -13.04 25.64 -1.59
N ARG A 135 -13.30 24.33 -1.52
CA ARG A 135 -12.52 23.37 -0.72
C ARG A 135 -12.06 22.23 -1.60
N ILE A 136 -10.76 21.94 -1.55
CA ILE A 136 -10.18 20.75 -2.15
C ILE A 136 -10.07 19.70 -1.04
N ILE A 137 -10.82 18.60 -1.17
CA ILE A 137 -10.80 17.45 -0.27
C ILE A 137 -10.05 16.31 -0.97
#